data_AF-A0A2N0QTE5-F1
#
_entry.id   AF-A0A2N0QTE5-F1
#
_cell.length_a   1.000
_cell.length_b   1.000
_cell.length_c   1.000
_cell.angle_alpha   90.00
_cell.angle_beta   90.00
_cell.angle_gamma   90.00
#
_symmetry.space_group_name_H-M   'P 1'
#
loop_
_entity.id
_entity.type
_entity.pdbx_description
1 polymer ?
#
loop_
_entity_poly.entity_id
_entity_poly.type
_entity_poly.pdbx_seq_one_letter_code
_entity_poly.pdbx_strand_id
1 'polypeptide(L)'
;MLTIITNNKHIIKKYDKPYLINSDRPMMNTKYRILKYLTSVFCGLPIDIETRNKYFLRIRQLLLDKLVVIENRLKKQEKNRQTTTYIKFSHSRRTWYLGFYIPCSFCSNVCAYVMLRNRKVCQNCRSKVIVTPTPPPQNVFKDFSKVKQVISKRVGMSYTKKVLMDGGARKYAVTYSNLQINKQFKTLKEQEKYKKRFKNSLKSNKNKWQVTNNGIGSKKKKWSFW
;
A
#
# COMPACT_ATOMS: atom_id res chain seq x y z
N MET A 1 -1.86 -31.42 -15.23
CA MET A 1 -1.33 -30.94 -16.53
C MET A 1 -0.61 -29.60 -16.31
N LEU A 2 0.70 -29.50 -16.58
CA LEU A 2 1.48 -28.25 -16.48
C LEU A 2 1.33 -27.45 -17.78
N THR A 3 0.48 -26.43 -17.77
CA THR A 3 0.31 -25.52 -18.91
C THR A 3 1.18 -24.30 -18.69
N ILE A 4 1.96 -23.89 -19.68
CA ILE A 4 2.84 -22.72 -19.58
C ILE A 4 2.22 -21.62 -20.45
N ILE A 5 2.13 -20.40 -19.92
CA ILE A 5 1.43 -19.27 -20.54
C ILE A 5 2.37 -18.08 -20.69
N THR A 6 2.16 -17.35 -21.78
CA THR A 6 2.80 -16.07 -22.07
C THR A 6 1.75 -14.96 -22.15
N ASN A 7 2.13 -13.74 -21.77
CA ASN A 7 1.32 -12.54 -21.95
C ASN A 7 1.27 -12.04 -23.41
N ASN A 8 2.03 -12.64 -24.33
CA ASN A 8 2.12 -12.18 -25.71
C ASN A 8 0.88 -12.60 -26.52
N LYS A 9 0.01 -11.63 -26.82
CA LYS A 9 -1.21 -11.82 -27.62
C LYS A 9 -0.92 -12.36 -29.02
N HIS A 10 0.23 -12.06 -29.64
CA HIS A 10 0.58 -12.59 -30.95
C HIS A 10 0.83 -14.10 -30.91
N ILE A 11 1.44 -14.59 -29.84
CA ILE A 11 1.67 -16.03 -29.66
C ILE A 11 0.32 -16.73 -29.40
N ILE A 12 -0.54 -16.12 -28.57
CA ILE A 12 -1.88 -16.68 -28.30
C ILE A 12 -2.72 -16.74 -29.59
N LYS A 13 -2.72 -15.67 -30.39
CA LYS A 13 -3.42 -15.62 -31.69
C LYS A 13 -2.82 -16.55 -32.73
N LYS A 14 -1.50 -16.79 -32.73
CA LYS A 14 -0.84 -17.66 -33.70
C LYS A 14 -1.22 -19.14 -33.54
N TYR A 15 -1.51 -19.56 -32.31
CA TYR A 15 -1.75 -20.97 -32.01
C TYR A 15 -3.22 -21.29 -31.68
N ASP A 16 -4.11 -20.29 -31.56
CA ASP A 16 -5.56 -20.33 -31.25
C ASP A 16 -6.00 -21.16 -30.01
N LYS A 17 -5.10 -21.96 -29.45
CA LYS A 17 -5.26 -22.88 -28.32
C LYS A 17 -3.99 -22.84 -27.47
N PRO A 18 -4.05 -23.17 -26.17
CA PRO A 18 -2.85 -23.33 -25.36
C PRO A 18 -1.93 -24.35 -26.03
N TYR A 19 -0.65 -23.99 -26.21
CA TYR A 19 0.33 -24.83 -26.91
C TYR A 19 0.36 -26.24 -26.28
N LEU A 20 -0.23 -27.21 -26.99
CA LEU A 20 -0.31 -28.59 -26.56
C LEU A 20 1.01 -29.26 -26.88
N ILE A 21 1.73 -29.65 -25.84
CA ILE A 21 2.99 -30.37 -25.97
C ILE A 21 2.62 -31.85 -26.04
N ASN A 22 2.89 -32.49 -27.18
CA ASN A 22 2.76 -33.93 -27.35
C ASN A 22 4.11 -34.62 -27.07
N SER A 23 4.05 -35.84 -26.57
CA SER A 23 5.22 -36.68 -26.25
C SER A 23 4.82 -38.13 -26.48
N ASP A 24 5.70 -38.89 -27.11
CA ASP A 24 5.46 -40.32 -27.39
C ASP A 24 5.56 -41.18 -26.12
N ARG A 25 6.11 -40.60 -25.03
CA ARG A 25 6.16 -41.21 -23.69
C ARG A 25 4.90 -40.88 -22.88
N PRO A 26 4.33 -41.83 -22.10
CA PRO A 26 3.13 -41.61 -21.28
C PRO A 26 3.35 -40.60 -20.14
N MET A 27 4.56 -40.55 -19.58
CA MET A 27 4.97 -39.53 -18.62
C MET A 27 5.96 -38.55 -19.26
N MET A 28 5.49 -37.34 -19.50
CA MET A 28 6.27 -36.30 -20.16
C MET A 28 7.22 -35.60 -19.19
N ASN A 29 8.53 -35.64 -19.48
CA ASN A 29 9.55 -35.00 -18.65
C ASN A 29 9.34 -33.48 -18.57
N THR A 30 9.31 -32.91 -17.35
CA THR A 30 9.15 -31.47 -17.11
C THR A 30 10.22 -30.62 -17.82
N LYS A 31 11.46 -31.11 -17.89
CA LYS A 31 12.54 -30.42 -18.62
C LYS A 31 12.24 -30.34 -20.12
N TYR A 32 11.67 -31.41 -20.69
CA TYR A 32 11.27 -31.46 -22.10
C TYR A 32 10.08 -30.53 -22.38
N ARG A 33 9.11 -30.48 -21.48
CA ARG A 33 7.97 -29.55 -21.58
C ARG A 33 8.41 -28.10 -21.63
N ILE A 34 9.27 -27.70 -20.70
CA ILE A 34 9.81 -26.34 -20.67
C ILE A 34 10.61 -26.05 -21.93
N LEU A 35 11.40 -27.02 -22.40
CA LEU A 35 12.18 -26.87 -23.63
C LEU A 35 11.27 -26.61 -24.84
N LYS A 36 10.28 -27.48 -25.10
CA LYS A 36 9.36 -27.35 -26.24
C LYS A 36 8.53 -26.06 -26.17
N TYR A 37 8.06 -25.69 -24.99
CA TYR A 37 7.37 -24.42 -24.79
C TYR A 37 8.26 -23.23 -25.12
N LEU A 38 9.48 -23.19 -24.58
CA LEU A 38 10.41 -22.09 -24.84
C LEU A 38 10.75 -21.98 -26.31
N THR A 39 11.00 -23.10 -27.00
CA THR A 39 11.24 -23.09 -28.44
C THR A 39 10.06 -22.44 -29.19
N SER A 40 8.83 -22.83 -28.88
CA SER A 40 7.63 -22.25 -29.47
C SER A 40 7.52 -20.75 -29.20
N VAL A 41 7.71 -20.33 -27.95
CA VAL A 41 7.65 -18.91 -27.57
C VAL A 41 8.70 -18.10 -28.32
N PHE A 42 9.96 -18.52 -28.28
CA PHE A 42 11.06 -17.78 -28.90
C PHE A 42 10.95 -17.75 -30.42
N CYS A 43 10.38 -18.76 -31.07
CA CYS A 43 10.05 -18.70 -32.51
C CYS A 43 8.94 -17.68 -32.83
N GLY A 44 8.11 -17.32 -31.86
CA GLY A 44 7.09 -16.27 -31.99
C GLY A 44 7.56 -14.88 -31.55
N LEU A 45 8.76 -14.75 -30.98
CA LEU A 45 9.32 -13.46 -30.57
C LEU A 45 10.17 -12.88 -31.70
N PRO A 46 10.10 -11.57 -31.97
CA PRO A 46 10.98 -10.91 -32.92
C PRO A 46 12.33 -10.63 -32.25
N ILE A 47 13.10 -11.69 -32.06
CA ILE A 47 14.46 -11.69 -31.50
C ILE A 47 15.35 -12.42 -32.51
N ASP A 48 16.55 -11.90 -32.73
CA ASP A 48 17.57 -12.54 -33.56
C ASP A 48 18.02 -13.88 -32.97
N ILE A 49 18.53 -14.76 -33.85
CA ILE A 49 18.88 -16.14 -33.48
C ILE A 49 20.01 -16.18 -32.45
N GLU A 50 20.98 -15.26 -32.57
CA GLU A 50 22.15 -15.22 -31.70
C GLU A 50 21.78 -14.83 -30.26
N THR A 51 21.01 -13.74 -30.11
CA THR A 51 20.43 -13.30 -28.85
C THR A 51 19.50 -14.34 -28.25
N ARG A 52 18.68 -15.00 -29.09
CA ARG A 52 17.83 -16.11 -28.64
C ARG A 52 18.69 -17.20 -28.00
N ASN A 53 19.75 -17.66 -28.66
CA ASN A 53 20.62 -18.72 -28.15
C ASN A 53 21.29 -18.31 -26.83
N LYS A 54 21.71 -17.05 -26.70
CA LYS A 54 22.30 -16.49 -25.47
C LYS A 54 21.34 -16.57 -24.27
N TYR A 55 20.08 -16.17 -24.45
CA TYR A 55 19.12 -16.14 -23.35
C TYR A 55 18.39 -17.46 -23.13
N PHE A 56 18.30 -18.33 -24.14
CA PHE A 56 17.49 -19.54 -24.11
C PHE A 56 17.82 -20.45 -22.92
N LEU A 57 19.11 -20.78 -22.73
CA LEU A 57 19.57 -21.63 -21.64
C LEU A 57 19.30 -20.99 -20.28
N ARG A 58 19.56 -19.68 -20.16
CA ARG A 58 19.33 -18.95 -18.91
C ARG A 58 17.86 -18.91 -18.54
N ILE A 59 16.97 -18.63 -19.49
CA ILE A 59 15.52 -18.60 -19.27
C ILE A 59 15.01 -20.00 -18.92
N ARG A 60 15.50 -21.04 -19.60
CA ARG A 60 15.17 -22.43 -19.28
C ARG A 60 15.50 -22.78 -17.84
N GLN A 61 16.69 -22.41 -17.37
CA GLN A 61 17.09 -22.62 -15.98
C GLN A 61 16.19 -21.86 -15.01
N LEU A 62 15.92 -20.57 -15.28
CA LEU A 62 15.04 -19.75 -14.44
C LEU A 62 13.62 -20.31 -14.33
N LEU A 63 13.07 -20.90 -15.40
CA LEU A 63 11.77 -21.55 -15.36
C LEU A 63 11.77 -22.83 -14.53
N LEU A 64 12.84 -23.64 -14.62
CA LEU A 64 13.00 -24.84 -13.78
C LEU A 64 13.11 -24.47 -12.30
N ASP A 65 13.97 -23.50 -11.98
CA ASP A 65 14.13 -23.00 -10.61
C ASP A 65 12.80 -22.44 -10.08
N LYS A 66 12.04 -21.72 -10.92
CA LYS A 66 10.71 -21.23 -10.54
C LYS A 66 9.72 -22.34 -10.23
N LEU A 67 9.71 -23.45 -10.97
CA LEU A 67 8.84 -24.58 -10.64
C LEU A 67 9.16 -25.14 -9.25
N VAL A 68 10.43 -25.40 -8.98
CA VAL A 68 10.88 -25.92 -7.69
C VAL A 68 10.47 -24.98 -6.56
N VAL A 69 10.63 -23.67 -6.75
CA VAL A 69 10.21 -22.66 -5.76
C VAL A 69 8.69 -22.66 -5.55
N ILE A 70 7.90 -22.83 -6.61
CA ILE A 70 6.43 -22.90 -6.52
C ILE A 70 6.00 -24.17 -5.79
N GLU A 71 6.52 -25.34 -6.17
CA GLU A 71 6.19 -26.63 -5.53
C GLU A 71 6.57 -26.63 -4.06
N ASN A 72 7.76 -26.15 -3.72
CA ASN A 72 8.21 -26.01 -2.34
C ASN A 72 7.32 -25.05 -1.54
N ARG A 73 6.81 -23.99 -2.18
CA ARG A 73 5.89 -23.04 -1.52
C ARG A 73 4.54 -23.68 -1.24
N LEU A 74 4.05 -24.54 -2.13
CA LEU A 74 2.80 -25.28 -1.92
C LEU A 74 2.94 -26.31 -0.79
N LYS A 75 4.13 -26.88 -0.58
CA LYS A 75 4.42 -27.83 0.51
C LYS A 75 4.66 -27.17 1.87
N LYS A 76 5.32 -26.00 1.93
CA LYS A 76 5.74 -25.35 3.20
C LYS A 76 4.64 -24.45 3.81
N GLN A 77 4.51 -24.46 5.14
CA GLN A 77 3.44 -23.72 5.85
C GLN A 77 3.89 -22.48 6.65
N GLU A 78 5.18 -22.23 6.82
CA GLU A 78 5.65 -21.42 7.97
C GLU A 78 5.90 -19.91 7.73
N LYS A 79 6.03 -19.42 6.48
CA LYS A 79 6.37 -18.00 6.22
C LYS A 79 5.47 -17.33 5.18
N ASN A 80 4.89 -16.17 5.54
CA ASN A 80 3.95 -15.36 4.74
C ASN A 80 4.58 -14.69 3.48
N ARG A 81 5.59 -15.29 2.85
CA ARG A 81 6.23 -14.74 1.65
C ARG A 81 5.42 -15.08 0.40
N GLN A 82 5.16 -14.08 -0.43
CA GLN A 82 4.49 -14.23 -1.72
C GLN A 82 5.51 -14.69 -2.78
N THR A 83 5.17 -15.73 -3.54
CA THR A 83 5.96 -16.20 -4.69
C THR A 83 5.21 -15.90 -5.99
N THR A 84 5.87 -15.27 -6.95
CA THR A 84 5.29 -15.06 -8.29
C THR A 84 5.33 -16.35 -9.11
N THR A 85 4.31 -16.57 -9.94
CA THR A 85 4.15 -17.74 -10.83
C THR A 85 4.89 -17.62 -12.16
N TYR A 86 5.47 -16.46 -12.42
CA TYR A 86 6.10 -16.09 -13.68
C TYR A 86 7.50 -15.49 -13.49
N ILE A 87 8.28 -15.50 -14.56
CA ILE A 87 9.50 -14.73 -14.76
C ILE A 87 9.23 -13.56 -15.70
N LYS A 88 9.96 -12.47 -15.50
CA LYS A 88 9.98 -11.33 -16.41
C LYS A 88 11.24 -11.44 -17.26
N PHE A 89 11.06 -11.45 -18.58
CA PHE A 89 12.13 -11.39 -19.55
C PHE A 89 11.99 -10.10 -20.34
N SER A 90 13.09 -9.35 -20.49
CA SER A 90 13.10 -8.10 -21.23
C SER A 90 14.27 -8.09 -22.19
N HIS A 91 13.99 -7.70 -23.43
CA HIS A 91 15.00 -7.50 -24.45
C HIS A 91 14.68 -6.20 -25.21
N SER A 92 15.68 -5.34 -25.37
CA SER A 92 15.52 -3.98 -25.90
C SER A 92 14.35 -3.25 -25.22
N ARG A 93 13.32 -2.83 -25.97
CA ARG A 93 12.13 -2.11 -25.47
C ARG A 93 10.93 -3.02 -25.19
N ARG A 94 11.08 -4.35 -25.31
CA ARG A 94 9.98 -5.31 -25.18
C ARG A 94 10.14 -6.13 -23.90
N THR A 95 9.02 -6.36 -23.22
CA THR A 95 8.97 -7.17 -21.99
C THR A 95 7.93 -8.27 -22.15
N TRP A 96 8.33 -9.48 -21.79
CA TRP A 96 7.50 -10.66 -21.81
C TRP A 96 7.47 -11.30 -20.42
N TYR A 97 6.30 -11.79 -20.06
CA TYR A 97 6.09 -12.55 -18.85
C TYR A 97 5.85 -14.00 -19.25
N LEU A 98 6.71 -14.88 -18.74
CA LEU A 98 6.69 -16.31 -19.01
C LEU A 98 6.42 -17.01 -17.69
N GLY A 99 5.39 -17.85 -17.61
CA GLY A 99 5.04 -18.47 -16.34
C GLY A 99 4.13 -19.66 -16.48
N PHE A 100 3.84 -20.27 -15.34
CA PHE A 100 3.00 -21.45 -15.28
C PHE A 100 1.54 -21.07 -15.06
N TYR A 101 0.65 -21.73 -15.78
CA TYR A 101 -0.77 -21.63 -15.52
C TYR A 101 -1.09 -22.32 -14.21
N ILE A 102 -1.47 -21.51 -13.24
CA ILE A 102 -2.03 -21.97 -11.99
C ILE A 102 -3.38 -21.28 -11.88
N PRO A 103 -4.50 -22.00 -11.68
CA PRO A 103 -5.79 -21.36 -11.57
C PRO A 103 -5.88 -20.57 -10.25
N CYS A 104 -6.46 -19.38 -10.31
CA CYS A 104 -6.82 -18.59 -9.15
C CYS A 104 -7.94 -19.30 -8.36
N SER A 105 -7.80 -19.37 -7.04
CA SER A 105 -8.78 -19.98 -6.14
C SER A 105 -10.16 -19.30 -6.16
N PHE A 106 -10.25 -18.05 -6.64
CA PHE A 106 -11.50 -17.26 -6.58
C PHE A 106 -12.20 -17.06 -7.93
N CYS A 107 -11.45 -17.11 -9.02
CA CYS A 107 -11.99 -16.70 -10.33
C CYS A 107 -11.45 -17.54 -11.49
N SER A 108 -10.72 -18.62 -11.20
CA SER A 108 -10.12 -19.56 -12.17
C SER A 108 -9.16 -18.95 -13.21
N ASN A 109 -9.02 -17.63 -13.28
CA ASN A 109 -8.05 -16.93 -14.12
C ASN A 109 -6.60 -17.28 -13.74
N VAL A 110 -5.66 -16.93 -14.63
CA VAL A 110 -4.22 -17.11 -14.41
C VAL A 110 -3.80 -16.46 -13.09
N CYS A 111 -3.28 -17.27 -12.19
CA CYS A 111 -2.74 -16.87 -10.91
C CYS A 111 -1.41 -16.13 -11.10
N ALA A 112 -1.23 -15.02 -10.38
CA ALA A 112 0.02 -14.25 -10.36
C ALA A 112 0.87 -14.61 -9.14
N TYR A 113 0.24 -14.96 -8.02
CA TYR A 113 0.90 -15.19 -6.73
C TYR A 113 0.45 -16.49 -6.06
N VAL A 114 1.43 -17.26 -5.61
CA VAL A 114 1.23 -18.40 -4.71
C VAL A 114 1.67 -17.98 -3.31
N MET A 115 0.75 -18.12 -2.37
CA MET A 115 0.96 -17.86 -0.94
C MET A 115 0.78 -19.15 -0.14
N LEU A 116 0.99 -19.06 1.18
CA LEU A 116 0.83 -20.19 2.11
C LEU A 116 -0.57 -20.82 2.05
N ARG A 117 -0.63 -22.11 2.44
CA ARG A 117 -1.87 -22.93 2.49
C ARG A 117 -2.55 -23.06 1.13
N ASN A 118 -1.77 -23.25 0.07
CA ASN A 118 -2.27 -23.38 -1.31
C ASN A 118 -3.15 -22.21 -1.78
N ARG A 119 -2.99 -21.02 -1.19
CA ARG A 119 -3.70 -19.81 -1.62
C ARG A 119 -3.08 -19.32 -2.93
N LYS A 120 -3.83 -19.50 -4.03
CA LYS A 120 -3.45 -19.13 -5.39
C LYS A 120 -4.31 -17.96 -5.82
N VAL A 121 -3.70 -16.79 -6.04
CA VAL A 121 -4.46 -15.55 -6.24
C VAL A 121 -3.98 -14.82 -7.50
N CYS A 122 -4.93 -14.39 -8.32
CA CYS A 122 -4.66 -13.47 -9.42
C CYS A 122 -4.46 -12.04 -8.92
N GLN A 123 -3.97 -11.15 -9.79
CA GLN A 123 -3.79 -9.73 -9.45
C GLN A 123 -5.09 -9.09 -8.94
N ASN A 124 -6.22 -9.40 -9.57
CA ASN A 124 -7.51 -8.78 -9.28
C ASN A 124 -8.14 -9.27 -7.98
N CYS A 125 -7.88 -10.52 -7.58
CA CYS A 125 -8.39 -11.10 -6.33
C CYS A 125 -7.43 -10.91 -5.16
N ARG A 126 -6.27 -10.25 -5.37
CA ARG A 126 -5.23 -10.06 -4.34
C ARG A 126 -5.78 -9.36 -3.09
N SER A 127 -6.66 -8.38 -3.28
CA SER A 127 -7.31 -7.64 -2.18
C SER A 127 -8.17 -8.53 -1.28
N LYS A 128 -8.74 -9.62 -1.81
CA LYS A 128 -9.58 -10.55 -1.04
C LYS A 128 -8.79 -11.39 -0.04
N VAL A 129 -7.46 -11.48 -0.19
CA VAL A 129 -6.59 -12.34 0.64
C VAL A 129 -5.73 -11.56 1.61
N ILE A 130 -5.47 -10.27 1.34
CA ILE A 130 -4.72 -9.40 2.24
C ILE A 130 -5.71 -8.83 3.24
N VAL A 131 -5.85 -9.50 4.39
CA VAL A 131 -6.46 -8.89 5.57
C VAL A 131 -5.38 -8.03 6.21
N THR A 132 -5.47 -6.70 6.04
CA THR A 132 -4.71 -5.78 6.87
C THR A 132 -5.31 -5.87 8.27
N PRO A 133 -4.58 -6.33 9.30
CA PRO A 133 -5.10 -6.26 10.66
C PRO A 133 -5.46 -4.80 10.94
N THR A 134 -6.64 -4.57 11.49
CA THR A 134 -7.06 -3.22 11.90
C THR A 134 -5.95 -2.65 12.76
N PRO A 135 -5.41 -1.44 12.45
CA PRO A 135 -4.39 -0.86 13.28
C PRO A 135 -4.92 -0.82 14.72
N PRO A 136 -4.11 -1.19 15.73
CA PRO A 136 -4.54 -1.05 17.12
C PRO A 136 -5.00 0.39 17.31
N PRO A 137 -6.09 0.63 18.07
CA PRO A 137 -6.62 1.97 18.28
C PRO A 137 -5.50 2.89 18.77
N GLN A 138 -5.00 3.73 17.86
CA GLN A 138 -4.05 4.78 18.20
C GLN A 138 -4.86 5.91 18.81
N ASN A 139 -4.28 6.54 19.83
CA ASN A 139 -4.76 7.73 20.55
C ASN A 139 -5.60 7.44 21.80
N VAL A 140 -4.96 6.84 22.82
CA VAL A 140 -5.14 7.39 24.17
C VAL A 140 -3.98 8.35 24.36
N PHE A 141 -4.24 9.66 24.23
CA PHE A 141 -3.31 10.65 24.77
C PHE A 141 -3.09 10.26 26.23
N LYS A 142 -1.86 9.91 26.62
CA LYS A 142 -1.55 9.75 28.05
C LYS A 142 -1.75 11.12 28.68
N ASP A 143 -2.64 11.22 29.66
CA ASP A 143 -3.05 12.46 30.33
C ASP A 143 -1.92 13.07 31.17
N PHE A 144 -0.83 13.49 30.53
CA PHE A 144 0.09 14.46 31.13
C PHE A 144 -0.50 15.85 30.93
N SER A 145 -1.65 16.10 31.57
CA SER A 145 -2.35 17.37 31.48
C SER A 145 -1.72 18.38 32.44
N LYS A 146 -1.02 19.37 31.90
CA LYS A 146 -0.58 20.53 32.70
C LYS A 146 -1.63 21.61 32.57
N VAL A 147 -2.36 21.84 33.65
CA VAL A 147 -3.35 22.93 33.77
C VAL A 147 -2.71 24.08 34.53
N LYS A 148 -2.73 25.28 33.95
CA LYS A 148 -2.23 26.49 34.60
C LYS A 148 -3.23 27.64 34.41
N GLN A 149 -3.53 28.36 35.49
CA GLN A 149 -4.19 29.65 35.40
C GLN A 149 -3.18 30.73 34.97
N VAL A 150 -3.55 31.51 33.97
CA VAL A 150 -2.73 32.59 33.42
C VAL A 150 -3.47 33.89 33.62
N ILE A 151 -2.83 34.82 34.32
CA ILE A 151 -3.32 36.18 34.54
C ILE A 151 -2.44 37.13 33.73
N SER A 152 -3.00 37.75 32.70
CA SER A 152 -2.30 38.73 31.88
C SER A 152 -2.58 40.13 32.41
N LYS A 153 -1.63 40.71 33.15
CA LYS A 153 -1.74 42.09 33.66
C LYS A 153 -1.82 43.12 32.52
N ARG A 154 -1.06 42.91 31.43
CA ARG A 154 -1.04 43.78 30.23
C ARG A 154 -2.42 43.85 29.53
N VAL A 155 -3.15 42.74 29.53
CA VAL A 155 -4.45 42.61 28.86
C VAL A 155 -5.62 42.71 29.88
N GLY A 156 -5.34 42.67 31.18
CA GLY A 156 -6.38 42.71 32.22
C GLY A 156 -7.34 41.52 32.15
N MET A 157 -6.82 40.30 31.93
CA MET A 157 -7.64 39.10 31.77
C MET A 157 -7.04 37.88 32.45
N SER A 158 -7.88 36.95 32.89
CA SER A 158 -7.49 35.63 33.38
C SER A 158 -8.10 34.52 32.51
N TYR A 159 -7.35 33.43 32.32
CA TYR A 159 -7.85 32.22 31.67
C TYR A 159 -7.08 30.98 32.13
N THR A 160 -7.71 29.83 31.99
CA THR A 160 -7.08 28.53 32.23
C THR A 160 -6.51 27.97 30.94
N LYS A 161 -5.22 27.62 30.93
CA LYS A 161 -4.54 26.96 29.83
C LYS A 161 -4.28 25.50 30.20
N LYS A 162 -4.76 24.57 29.38
CA LYS A 162 -4.47 23.12 29.48
C LYS A 162 -3.58 22.71 28.32
N VAL A 163 -2.51 21.98 28.60
CA VAL A 163 -1.63 21.39 27.57
C VAL A 163 -1.69 19.87 27.68
N LEU A 164 -2.00 19.20 26.58
CA LEU A 164 -1.99 17.76 26.42
C LEU A 164 -0.80 17.40 25.52
N MET A 165 0.05 16.48 25.98
CA MET A 165 1.23 16.03 25.24
C MET A 165 1.00 14.60 24.73
N ASP A 166 1.35 14.32 23.49
CA ASP A 166 1.49 12.95 23.02
C ASP A 166 2.84 12.40 23.54
N GLY A 167 2.81 11.23 24.20
CA GLY A 167 4.01 10.64 24.79
C GLY A 167 5.00 10.10 23.76
N GLY A 168 4.56 9.86 22.52
CA GLY A 168 5.39 9.30 21.45
C GLY A 168 5.80 10.32 20.37
N ALA A 169 4.98 11.34 20.13
CA ALA A 169 5.28 12.40 19.17
C ALA A 169 5.46 13.73 19.90
N ARG A 170 6.36 14.61 19.46
CA ARG A 170 6.50 16.00 19.96
C ARG A 170 5.28 16.90 19.60
N LYS A 171 4.09 16.31 19.54
CA LYS A 171 2.81 16.95 19.25
C LYS A 171 2.13 17.26 20.57
N TYR A 172 1.60 18.46 20.68
CA TYR A 172 0.86 18.90 21.84
C TYR A 172 -0.41 19.62 21.41
N ALA A 173 -1.48 19.38 22.14
CA ALA A 173 -2.72 20.12 22.01
C ALA A 173 -2.83 21.10 23.18
N VAL A 174 -3.25 22.33 22.89
CA VAL A 174 -3.47 23.33 23.95
C VAL A 174 -4.91 23.81 23.89
N THR A 175 -5.56 23.79 25.04
CA THR A 175 -6.96 24.21 25.23
C THR A 175 -7.01 25.38 26.21
N TYR A 176 -7.88 26.37 25.93
CA TYR A 176 -8.11 27.53 26.78
C TYR A 176 -9.55 27.51 27.27
N SER A 177 -9.77 27.73 28.55
CA SER A 177 -11.10 27.79 29.14
C SER A 177 -11.19 28.90 30.20
N ASN A 178 -12.42 29.22 30.62
CA ASN A 178 -12.71 30.13 31.73
C ASN A 178 -12.09 31.53 31.57
N LEU A 179 -12.31 32.13 30.39
CA LEU A 179 -11.83 33.47 30.08
C LEU A 179 -12.63 34.53 30.87
N GLN A 180 -11.96 35.25 31.76
CA GLN A 180 -12.54 36.40 32.47
C GLN A 180 -11.83 37.68 32.07
N ILE A 181 -12.61 38.76 31.91
CA ILE A 181 -12.09 40.09 31.61
C ILE A 181 -12.21 40.93 32.87
N ASN A 182 -11.06 41.29 33.44
CA ASN A 182 -10.99 42.09 34.66
C ASN A 182 -10.90 43.59 34.36
N LYS A 183 -11.00 43.97 33.08
CA LYS A 183 -11.05 45.36 32.64
C LYS A 183 -12.49 45.88 32.68
N GLN A 184 -12.73 46.95 33.44
CA GLN A 184 -13.99 47.68 33.39
C GLN A 184 -14.06 48.48 32.09
N PHE A 185 -15.09 48.24 31.28
CA PHE A 185 -15.33 48.98 30.04
C PHE A 185 -16.38 50.06 30.30
N LYS A 186 -16.13 51.27 29.79
CA LYS A 186 -17.11 52.37 29.90
C LYS A 186 -18.26 52.20 28.89
N THR A 187 -18.03 51.47 27.80
CA THR A 187 -19.02 51.27 26.74
C THR A 187 -19.00 49.85 26.15
N LEU A 188 -20.16 49.40 25.67
CA LEU A 188 -20.36 48.06 25.09
C LEU A 188 -19.58 47.88 23.77
N LYS A 189 -19.48 48.94 22.96
CA LYS A 189 -18.66 48.96 21.72
C LYS A 189 -17.16 48.77 21.99
N GLU A 190 -16.67 49.31 23.11
CA GLU A 190 -15.27 49.14 23.52
C GLU A 190 -14.99 47.67 23.89
N GLN A 191 -15.92 47.03 24.61
CA GLN A 191 -15.84 45.61 24.96
C GLN A 191 -15.82 44.71 23.72
N GLU A 192 -16.63 45.00 22.70
CA GLU A 192 -16.64 44.22 21.44
C GLU A 192 -15.35 44.38 20.63
N LYS A 193 -14.85 45.61 20.48
CA LYS A 193 -13.55 45.89 19.84
C LYS A 193 -12.43 45.13 20.55
N TYR A 194 -12.49 45.08 21.87
CA TYR A 194 -11.52 44.37 22.71
C TYR A 194 -11.56 42.84 22.48
N LYS A 195 -12.76 42.24 22.51
CA LYS A 195 -12.95 40.81 22.20
C LYS A 195 -12.47 40.44 20.79
N LYS A 196 -12.69 41.31 19.79
CA LYS A 196 -12.19 41.11 18.42
C LYS A 196 -10.66 41.13 18.34
N ARG A 197 -10.01 42.10 18.99
CA ARG A 197 -8.53 42.16 19.05
C ARG A 197 -7.92 40.91 19.69
N PHE A 198 -8.54 40.42 20.77
CA PHE A 198 -8.11 39.18 21.42
C PHE A 198 -8.26 37.95 20.51
N LYS A 199 -9.40 37.79 19.85
CA LYS A 199 -9.58 36.69 18.86
C LYS A 199 -8.54 36.77 17.73
N ASN A 200 -8.13 37.98 17.33
CA ASN A 200 -7.11 38.17 16.30
C ASN A 200 -5.69 37.87 16.79
N SER A 201 -5.34 38.22 18.04
CA SER A 201 -4.03 37.84 18.61
C SER A 201 -3.89 36.32 18.83
N LEU A 202 -5.00 35.60 19.04
CA LEU A 202 -5.01 34.14 19.09
C LEU A 202 -4.86 33.48 17.70
N LYS A 203 -5.36 34.14 16.64
CA LYS A 203 -5.32 33.63 15.25
C LYS A 203 -3.92 33.59 14.65
N SER A 204 -2.98 34.43 15.09
CA SER A 204 -1.59 34.42 14.57
C SER A 204 -0.82 33.14 14.95
N ASN A 205 -1.32 32.37 15.92
CA ASN A 205 -0.70 31.13 16.41
C ASN A 205 -1.43 29.85 15.94
N LYS A 206 -2.15 29.94 14.81
CA LYS A 206 -3.13 28.97 14.29
C LYS A 206 -2.65 27.50 14.19
N ASN A 207 -1.35 27.26 14.07
CA ASN A 207 -0.79 25.91 13.85
C ASN A 207 -0.78 25.01 15.12
N LYS A 208 -1.25 25.49 16.29
CA LYS A 208 -1.13 24.79 17.58
C LYS A 208 -2.45 24.47 18.30
N TRP A 209 -3.62 24.70 17.69
CA TRP A 209 -4.90 24.69 18.42
C TRP A 209 -5.92 23.62 17.99
N GLN A 210 -6.65 23.10 18.99
CA GLN A 210 -7.98 22.50 18.86
C GLN A 210 -8.91 23.32 19.78
N VAL A 211 -9.95 23.96 19.22
CA VAL A 211 -10.94 24.73 19.98
C VAL A 211 -12.14 23.82 20.25
N THR A 212 -12.53 23.65 21.51
CA THR A 212 -13.80 23.01 21.89
C THR A 212 -14.76 24.04 22.50
N ASN A 213 -16.06 23.80 22.25
CA ASN A 213 -17.20 24.73 22.32
C ASN A 213 -17.27 25.56 23.62
N ASN A 214 -17.34 26.90 23.53
CA ASN A 214 -18.61 27.65 23.51
C ASN A 214 -18.81 28.56 22.26
N GLY A 215 -18.76 27.99 21.04
CA GLY A 215 -19.30 28.51 19.75
C GLY A 215 -18.83 29.89 19.24
N ILE A 216 -18.56 30.19 17.97
CA ILE A 216 -18.80 29.63 16.62
C ILE A 216 -17.56 30.06 15.80
N GLY A 217 -16.96 29.38 14.81
CA GLY A 217 -17.10 28.10 14.13
C GLY A 217 -16.17 28.18 12.89
N SER A 218 -15.44 27.11 12.53
CA SER A 218 -14.88 26.97 11.16
C SER A 218 -14.52 25.52 10.87
N LYS A 219 -15.08 24.99 9.76
CA LYS A 219 -14.74 23.71 9.14
C LYS A 219 -13.22 23.61 8.90
N LYS A 220 -12.59 22.52 9.36
CA LYS A 220 -11.20 22.19 9.00
C LYS A 220 -11.16 21.56 7.61
N LYS A 221 -10.50 22.24 6.64
CA LYS A 221 -9.94 21.57 5.46
C LYS A 221 -8.69 20.80 5.89
N LYS A 222 -8.67 19.51 5.54
CA LYS A 222 -7.51 18.62 5.58
C LYS A 222 -6.44 19.18 4.64
N TRP A 223 -5.21 19.32 5.13
CA TRP A 223 -4.02 19.31 4.27
C TRP A 223 -3.01 18.37 4.89
N SER A 224 -2.71 17.31 4.16
CA SER A 224 -1.54 16.46 4.31
C SER A 224 -0.44 17.04 3.42
N PHE A 225 0.73 17.32 3.98
CA PHE A 225 1.95 17.47 3.21
C PHE A 225 2.80 16.22 3.38
N TRP A 226 3.39 15.78 2.27
CA TRP A 226 4.29 14.63 2.13
C TRP A 226 5.49 14.74 3.06
#